data_AF-A0A9W9ZLJ1-F1
#
_entry.id   AF-A0A9W9ZLJ1-F1
#
_cell.length_a   1.000
_cell.length_b   1.000
_cell.length_c   1.000
_cell.angle_alpha   90.00
_cell.angle_beta   90.00
_cell.angle_gamma   90.00
#
_symmetry.space_group_name_H-M   'P 1'
#
loop_
_entity.id
_entity.type
_entity.pdbx_description
1 polymer ?
#
loop_
_entity_poly.entity_id
_entity_poly.type
_entity_poly.pdbx_seq_one_letter_code
_entity_poly.pdbx_strand_id
1 'polypeptide(L)'
;MLVEDYLKEFLNERTASKGLYLVLFYPLSFMTVASWRGLWMLLDYYTTTSLTSACVSHAIGFLIVLSLKTTSTIIGVPGYCVSERHVDPSKNIFNVKLCLRNKTACSRIVNSFVTVFVIGSGVISYWRGTWKIVATMEHASGTKLNISSIIALGLGYTVLCICYCLSEYISTFKLNLPYSLLMRALEQIFVYILGFVVVASWVAIWQLMDIYLLPDQPIASALVGHFAGIVVLYLFQGSLNAIAPPGTCRFPDNEVLDGFDLGSYLKRGSDEENTTPRSHVDETTILTTMITSV
;
A
#
# COMPACT_ATOMS: atom_id res chain seq x y z
N MET A 1 17.43 16.51 -29.85
CA MET A 1 16.24 16.86 -29.07
C MET A 1 16.74 17.54 -27.80
N LEU A 2 16.58 18.85 -27.69
CA LEU A 2 17.10 19.60 -26.54
C LEU A 2 16.23 19.33 -25.30
N VAL A 3 16.83 19.38 -24.12
CA VAL A 3 16.14 19.25 -22.81
C VAL A 3 14.95 20.22 -22.71
N GLU A 4 15.04 21.36 -23.40
CA GLU A 4 13.97 22.36 -23.51
C GLU A 4 12.78 21.88 -24.36
N ASP A 5 13.01 21.15 -25.45
CA ASP A 5 11.95 20.59 -26.29
C ASP A 5 11.22 19.46 -25.55
N TYR A 6 11.96 18.65 -24.80
CA TYR A 6 11.42 17.61 -23.92
C TYR A 6 10.59 18.20 -22.76
N LEU A 7 11.05 19.30 -22.17
CA LEU A 7 10.31 20.05 -21.14
C LEU A 7 9.02 20.65 -21.70
N LYS A 8 9.06 21.25 -22.89
CA LYS A 8 7.88 21.84 -23.56
C LYS A 8 6.85 20.77 -23.95
N GLU A 9 7.30 19.61 -24.42
CA GLU A 9 6.43 18.48 -24.78
C GLU A 9 5.82 17.79 -23.54
N PHE A 10 6.56 17.73 -22.42
CA PHE A 10 6.04 17.28 -21.13
C PHE A 10 4.98 18.23 -20.56
N LEU A 11 5.16 19.55 -20.72
CA LEU A 11 4.33 20.59 -20.08
C LEU A 11 2.89 20.72 -20.62
N ASN A 12 2.59 20.40 -21.89
CA ASN A 12 1.46 21.07 -22.56
C ASN A 12 0.05 20.46 -22.39
N GLU A 13 -0.12 19.17 -22.09
CA GLU A 13 -1.46 18.59 -21.80
C GLU A 13 -1.44 17.54 -20.69
N ARG A 14 -0.41 16.69 -20.65
CA ARG A 14 -0.28 15.61 -19.66
C ARG A 14 0.16 16.14 -18.28
N THR A 15 0.84 17.29 -18.20
CA THR A 15 1.25 17.92 -16.93
C THR A 15 0.14 18.72 -16.27
N ALA A 16 -0.73 19.42 -17.03
CA ALA A 16 -1.89 20.10 -16.45
C ALA A 16 -2.86 19.11 -15.79
N SER A 17 -3.11 17.97 -16.46
CA SER A 17 -3.89 16.87 -15.91
C SER A 17 -3.22 16.23 -14.68
N LYS A 18 -1.91 15.89 -14.74
CA LYS A 18 -1.17 15.36 -13.59
C LYS A 18 -1.10 16.33 -12.42
N GLY A 19 -0.88 17.61 -12.67
CA GLY A 19 -0.88 18.68 -11.67
C GLY A 19 -2.24 18.84 -11.00
N LEU A 20 -3.33 18.78 -11.78
CA LEU A 20 -4.70 18.76 -11.25
C LEU A 20 -4.94 17.53 -10.36
N TYR A 21 -4.51 16.34 -10.80
CA TYR A 21 -4.61 15.13 -9.98
C TYR A 21 -3.78 15.25 -8.69
N LEU A 22 -2.56 15.80 -8.72
CA LEU A 22 -1.73 16.07 -7.54
C LEU A 22 -2.41 17.03 -6.55
N VAL A 23 -3.04 18.10 -7.07
CA VAL A 23 -3.82 19.03 -6.24
C VAL A 23 -5.05 18.36 -5.64
N LEU A 24 -5.70 17.42 -6.35
CA LEU A 24 -6.83 16.63 -5.83
C LEU A 24 -6.39 15.52 -4.86
N PHE A 25 -5.15 15.02 -4.99
CA PHE A 25 -4.62 13.98 -4.12
C PHE A 25 -4.40 14.45 -2.69
N TYR A 26 -3.91 15.67 -2.52
CA TYR A 26 -3.69 16.23 -1.19
C TYR A 26 -4.96 16.26 -0.31
N PRO A 27 -6.10 16.87 -0.74
CA PRO A 27 -7.32 16.86 0.05
C PRO A 27 -7.89 15.45 0.22
N LEU A 28 -7.75 14.56 -0.77
CA LEU A 28 -8.15 13.15 -0.63
C LEU A 28 -7.33 12.44 0.46
N SER A 29 -6.02 12.61 0.47
CA SER A 29 -5.12 12.08 1.50
C SER A 29 -5.47 12.65 2.87
N PHE A 30 -5.69 13.95 2.97
CA PHE A 30 -6.09 14.61 4.22
C PHE A 30 -7.42 14.03 4.76
N MET A 31 -8.44 13.91 3.91
CA MET A 31 -9.75 13.35 4.29
C MET A 31 -9.65 11.87 4.67
N THR A 32 -8.80 11.11 3.97
CA THR A 32 -8.51 9.72 4.32
C THR A 32 -7.89 9.65 5.72
N VAL A 33 -6.90 10.51 6.00
CA VAL A 33 -6.26 10.59 7.31
C VAL A 33 -7.24 10.95 8.42
N ALA A 34 -8.07 11.96 8.18
CA ALA A 34 -9.11 12.38 9.11
C ALA A 34 -10.12 11.24 9.39
N SER A 35 -10.55 10.52 8.34
CA SER A 35 -11.50 9.42 8.47
C SER A 35 -10.96 8.26 9.30
N TRP A 36 -9.72 7.81 9.03
CA TRP A 36 -9.16 6.68 9.77
C TRP A 36 -8.83 7.06 11.20
N ARG A 37 -8.33 8.28 11.42
CA ARG A 37 -8.09 8.81 12.77
C ARG A 37 -9.39 8.93 13.56
N GLY A 38 -10.47 9.37 12.93
CA GLY A 38 -11.80 9.43 13.52
C GLY A 38 -12.29 8.05 13.98
N LEU A 39 -12.18 7.02 13.13
CA LEU A 39 -12.53 5.65 13.51
C LEU A 39 -11.66 5.12 14.65
N TRP A 40 -10.36 5.40 14.62
CA TRP A 40 -9.45 5.02 15.71
C TRP A 40 -9.90 5.62 17.05
N MET A 41 -10.22 6.92 17.07
CA MET A 41 -10.71 7.60 18.27
C MET A 41 -12.05 7.03 18.75
N LEU A 42 -12.94 6.66 17.82
CA LEU A 42 -14.21 6.00 18.13
C LEU A 42 -13.98 4.66 18.84
N LEU A 43 -13.04 3.86 18.35
CA LEU A 43 -12.66 2.60 18.98
C LEU A 43 -12.05 2.81 20.36
N ASP A 44 -11.16 3.79 20.51
CA ASP A 44 -10.56 4.13 21.82
C ASP A 44 -11.64 4.55 22.84
N TYR A 45 -12.65 5.30 22.39
CA TYR A 45 -13.76 5.75 23.24
C TYR A 45 -14.69 4.60 23.66
N TYR A 46 -15.15 3.78 22.72
CA TYR A 46 -16.14 2.72 23.01
C TYR A 46 -15.55 1.42 23.55
N THR A 47 -14.33 1.06 23.14
CA THR A 47 -13.71 -0.21 23.50
C THR A 47 -12.60 -0.07 24.55
N THR A 48 -12.29 1.15 24.99
CA THR A 48 -11.19 1.50 25.90
C THR A 48 -9.79 1.32 25.30
N THR A 49 -8.75 1.83 25.98
CA THR A 49 -7.34 1.68 25.61
C THR A 49 -6.62 0.52 26.29
N SER A 50 -7.35 -0.44 26.86
CA SER A 50 -6.77 -1.60 27.54
C SER A 50 -6.04 -2.55 26.57
N LEU A 51 -5.08 -3.32 27.10
CA LEU A 51 -4.38 -4.35 26.32
C LEU A 51 -5.36 -5.41 25.78
N THR A 52 -6.39 -5.78 26.55
CA THR A 52 -7.43 -6.71 26.10
C THR A 52 -8.18 -6.17 24.88
N SER A 53 -8.59 -4.89 24.92
CA SER A 53 -9.18 -4.21 23.76
C SER A 53 -8.24 -4.20 22.56
N ALA A 54 -6.94 -3.97 22.80
CA ALA A 54 -5.93 -4.02 21.75
C ALA A 54 -5.85 -5.39 21.06
N CYS A 55 -5.76 -6.47 21.84
CA CYS A 55 -5.73 -7.83 21.32
C CYS A 55 -7.01 -8.20 20.55
N VAL A 56 -8.18 -7.83 21.08
CA VAL A 56 -9.47 -8.06 20.41
C VAL A 56 -9.56 -7.27 19.10
N SER A 57 -9.21 -5.99 19.11
CA SER A 57 -9.19 -5.12 17.92
C SER A 57 -8.24 -5.67 16.85
N HIS A 58 -7.04 -6.11 17.27
CA HIS A 58 -6.05 -6.71 16.38
C HIS A 58 -6.59 -7.97 15.71
N ALA A 59 -7.14 -8.90 16.50
CA ALA A 59 -7.66 -10.17 16.01
C ALA A 59 -8.87 -9.98 15.08
N ILE A 60 -9.85 -9.16 15.48
CA ILE A 60 -11.04 -8.88 14.66
C ILE A 60 -10.63 -8.18 13.35
N GLY A 61 -9.77 -7.17 13.43
CA GLY A 61 -9.26 -6.46 12.26
C GLY A 61 -8.58 -7.41 11.26
N PHE A 62 -7.69 -8.28 11.76
CA PHE A 62 -7.01 -9.28 10.93
C PHE A 62 -7.99 -10.30 10.33
N LEU A 63 -8.96 -10.79 11.10
CA LEU A 63 -9.96 -11.74 10.61
C LEU A 63 -10.81 -11.15 9.48
N ILE A 64 -11.23 -9.89 9.59
CA ILE A 64 -11.98 -9.20 8.53
C ILE A 64 -11.19 -9.17 7.22
N VAL A 65 -9.93 -8.72 7.27
CA VAL A 65 -9.11 -8.61 6.05
C VAL A 65 -8.75 -9.99 5.50
N LEU A 66 -8.57 -11.00 6.37
CA LEU A 66 -8.32 -12.40 5.99
C LEU A 66 -9.53 -13.02 5.29
N SER A 67 -10.73 -12.85 5.84
CA SER A 67 -11.98 -13.35 5.24
C SER A 67 -12.24 -12.74 3.87
N LEU A 68 -11.88 -11.47 3.68
CA LEU A 68 -12.03 -10.75 2.42
C LEU A 68 -10.84 -10.92 1.46
N LYS A 69 -9.81 -11.71 1.83
CA LYS A 69 -8.58 -11.93 1.05
C LYS A 69 -7.88 -10.63 0.68
N THR A 70 -7.85 -9.70 1.62
CA THR A 70 -7.31 -8.34 1.49
C THR A 70 -6.18 -8.09 2.49
N THR A 71 -5.50 -9.16 2.94
CA THR A 71 -4.48 -9.05 3.98
C THR A 71 -3.33 -8.13 3.60
N SER A 72 -2.95 -8.05 2.33
CA SER A 72 -1.90 -7.12 1.85
C SER A 72 -2.23 -5.64 2.09
N THR A 73 -3.49 -5.29 2.40
CA THR A 73 -3.89 -3.92 2.76
C THR A 73 -3.41 -3.46 4.12
N ILE A 74 -3.02 -4.38 5.01
CA ILE A 74 -2.46 -4.03 6.32
C ILE A 74 -1.03 -3.52 6.22
N ILE A 75 -0.35 -3.79 5.10
CA ILE A 75 1.01 -3.31 4.85
C ILE A 75 0.89 -1.86 4.39
N GLY A 76 1.43 -0.93 5.17
CA GLY A 76 1.63 0.48 4.81
C GLY A 76 3.07 0.75 4.34
N VAL A 77 3.39 2.00 4.02
CA VAL A 77 4.80 2.48 4.03
C VAL A 77 5.39 2.22 5.42
N PRO A 78 6.66 1.83 5.62
CA PRO A 78 7.72 1.59 4.62
C PRO A 78 7.73 0.18 4.03
N GLY A 79 6.72 -0.65 4.30
CA GLY A 79 6.63 -2.02 3.75
C GLY A 79 6.36 -2.08 2.25
N TYR A 80 6.03 -0.95 1.62
CA TYR A 80 6.05 -0.73 0.18
C TYR A 80 6.02 0.77 -0.09
N CYS A 81 6.36 1.18 -1.31
CA CYS A 81 6.23 2.55 -1.78
C CYS A 81 5.78 2.55 -3.24
N VAL A 82 4.72 3.29 -3.56
CA VAL A 82 4.25 3.50 -4.93
C VAL A 82 4.99 4.68 -5.53
N SER A 83 5.72 4.46 -6.63
CA SER A 83 6.31 5.56 -7.40
C SER A 83 5.35 6.05 -8.47
N GLU A 84 5.17 7.36 -8.55
CA GLU A 84 4.37 8.00 -9.60
C GLU A 84 4.97 7.88 -11.00
N ARG A 85 6.24 7.46 -11.14
CA ARG A 85 6.89 7.25 -12.46
C ARG A 85 6.31 6.09 -13.23
N HIS A 86 5.98 5.02 -12.52
CA HIS A 86 5.60 3.73 -13.11
C HIS A 86 4.07 3.52 -13.10
N VAL A 87 3.32 4.48 -12.56
CA VAL A 87 1.89 4.38 -12.34
C VAL A 87 1.15 5.52 -13.03
N ASP A 88 0.08 5.20 -13.74
CA ASP A 88 -0.91 6.19 -14.20
C ASP A 88 -1.88 6.52 -13.05
N PRO A 89 -1.79 7.72 -12.44
CA PRO A 89 -2.58 8.06 -11.25
C PRO A 89 -4.09 8.01 -11.50
N SER A 90 -4.52 8.28 -12.74
CA SER A 90 -5.94 8.30 -13.13
C SER A 90 -6.58 6.91 -13.13
N LYS A 91 -5.79 5.84 -13.30
CA LYS A 91 -6.28 4.45 -13.41
C LYS A 91 -6.27 3.70 -12.08
N ASN A 92 -5.38 4.06 -11.15
CA ASN A 92 -5.19 3.29 -9.91
C ASN A 92 -6.16 3.64 -8.77
N ILE A 93 -6.70 4.86 -8.70
CA ILE A 93 -7.69 5.22 -7.65
C ILE A 93 -9.05 4.54 -7.88
N PHE A 94 -9.48 4.47 -9.15
CA PHE A 94 -10.81 3.98 -9.51
C PHE A 94 -10.88 2.46 -9.72
N ASN A 95 -9.74 1.77 -9.68
CA ASN A 95 -9.69 0.32 -9.76
C ASN A 95 -9.97 -0.31 -8.39
N VAL A 96 -11.21 -0.18 -7.93
CA VAL A 96 -11.70 -0.96 -6.80
C VAL A 96 -11.97 -2.38 -7.28
N LYS A 97 -10.95 -3.24 -7.23
CA LYS A 97 -11.07 -4.67 -7.55
C LYS A 97 -11.70 -5.44 -6.38
N LEU A 98 -12.98 -5.26 -6.03
CA LEU A 98 -13.60 -6.26 -5.13
C LEU A 98 -15.09 -6.47 -5.23
N CYS A 99 -15.53 -7.67 -4.83
CA CYS A 99 -16.86 -8.18 -4.53
C CYS A 99 -17.74 -8.48 -5.74
N LEU A 100 -17.93 -7.50 -6.63
CA LEU A 100 -18.74 -7.69 -7.81
C LEU A 100 -17.88 -7.50 -9.06
N ARG A 101 -17.68 -8.59 -9.81
CA ARG A 101 -16.92 -8.62 -11.09
C ARG A 101 -17.61 -7.79 -12.18
N ASN A 102 -18.87 -7.40 -11.97
CA ASN A 102 -19.67 -6.66 -12.94
C ASN A 102 -19.25 -5.18 -12.99
N LYS A 103 -19.20 -4.59 -14.19
CA LYS A 103 -18.78 -3.20 -14.42
C LYS A 103 -19.93 -2.19 -14.31
N THR A 104 -21.09 -2.58 -13.79
CA THR A 104 -22.23 -1.66 -13.59
C THR A 104 -21.89 -0.55 -12.59
N ALA A 105 -22.54 0.60 -12.73
CA ALA A 105 -22.38 1.72 -11.79
C ALA A 105 -22.73 1.31 -10.34
N CYS A 106 -23.81 0.53 -10.15
CA CYS A 106 -24.21 -0.01 -8.85
C CYS A 106 -23.12 -0.90 -8.23
N SER A 107 -22.54 -1.80 -9.02
CA SER A 107 -21.42 -2.65 -8.58
C SER A 107 -20.24 -1.80 -8.09
N ARG A 108 -19.84 -0.76 -8.84
CA ARG A 108 -18.75 0.14 -8.43
C ARG A 108 -19.02 0.84 -7.10
N ILE A 109 -20.25 1.27 -6.85
CA ILE A 109 -20.64 1.92 -5.59
C ILE A 109 -20.56 0.93 -4.42
N VAL A 110 -21.11 -0.27 -4.59
CA VAL A 110 -21.05 -1.33 -3.58
C VAL A 110 -19.61 -1.72 -3.27
N ASN A 111 -18.77 -1.89 -4.30
CA ASN A 111 -17.36 -2.22 -4.12
C ASN A 111 -16.63 -1.12 -3.34
N SER A 112 -16.90 0.15 -3.67
CA SER A 112 -16.33 1.30 -2.95
C SER A 112 -16.77 1.33 -1.49
N PHE A 113 -18.04 1.04 -1.22
CA PHE A 113 -18.58 0.95 0.14
C PHE A 113 -17.88 -0.15 0.95
N VAL A 114 -17.79 -1.37 0.40
CA VAL A 114 -17.11 -2.48 1.06
C VAL A 114 -15.65 -2.16 1.33
N THR A 115 -14.95 -1.56 0.36
CA THR A 115 -13.56 -1.15 0.52
C THR A 115 -13.37 -0.13 1.65
N VAL A 116 -14.15 0.94 1.65
CA VAL A 116 -13.96 2.02 2.62
C VAL A 116 -14.45 1.61 4.01
N PHE A 117 -15.65 1.07 4.12
CA PHE A 117 -16.31 0.85 5.41
C PHE A 117 -16.02 -0.52 6.03
N VAL A 118 -15.77 -1.56 5.24
CA VAL A 118 -15.54 -2.91 5.77
C VAL A 118 -14.05 -3.22 5.83
N ILE A 119 -13.36 -3.20 4.68
CA ILE A 119 -11.92 -3.50 4.60
C ILE A 119 -11.14 -2.42 5.36
N GLY A 120 -11.45 -1.15 5.08
CA GLY A 120 -10.86 0.00 5.77
C GLY A 120 -10.94 -0.10 7.28
N SER A 121 -12.14 -0.33 7.81
CA SER A 121 -12.34 -0.52 9.26
C SER A 121 -11.59 -1.72 9.82
N GLY A 122 -11.48 -2.81 9.05
CA GLY A 122 -10.67 -3.97 9.40
C GLY A 122 -9.18 -3.62 9.54
N VAL A 123 -8.62 -2.92 8.54
CA VAL A 123 -7.21 -2.45 8.57
C VAL A 123 -6.96 -1.51 9.75
N ILE A 124 -7.85 -0.54 9.98
CA ILE A 124 -7.73 0.42 11.08
C ILE A 124 -7.81 -0.30 12.44
N SER A 125 -8.71 -1.26 12.58
CA SER A 125 -8.83 -2.08 13.81
C SER A 125 -7.56 -2.90 14.05
N TYR A 126 -6.98 -3.47 13.00
CA TYR A 126 -5.72 -4.20 13.05
C TYR A 126 -4.57 -3.28 13.48
N TRP A 127 -4.37 -2.15 12.79
CA TRP A 127 -3.33 -1.18 13.12
C TRP A 127 -3.47 -0.64 14.54
N ARG A 128 -4.69 -0.29 14.95
CA ARG A 128 -4.98 0.18 16.31
C ARG A 128 -4.60 -0.84 17.36
N GLY A 129 -4.99 -2.10 17.16
CA GLY A 129 -4.64 -3.18 18.06
C GLY A 129 -3.14 -3.41 18.15
N THR A 130 -2.47 -3.55 17.00
CA THR A 130 -1.01 -3.74 16.93
C THR A 130 -0.26 -2.59 17.58
N TRP A 131 -0.66 -1.35 17.31
CA TRP A 131 -0.05 -0.16 17.89
C TRP A 131 -0.06 -0.19 19.42
N LYS A 132 -1.22 -0.45 20.01
CA LYS A 132 -1.36 -0.50 21.47
C LYS A 132 -0.59 -1.68 22.08
N ILE A 133 -0.56 -2.83 21.41
CA ILE A 133 0.25 -3.98 21.84
C ILE A 133 1.73 -3.59 21.88
N VAL A 134 2.28 -3.09 20.77
CA VAL A 134 3.70 -2.70 20.66
C VAL A 134 4.05 -1.63 21.68
N ALA A 135 3.26 -0.56 21.77
CA ALA A 135 3.50 0.53 22.72
C ALA A 135 3.47 0.05 24.18
N THR A 136 2.58 -0.90 24.52
CA THR A 136 2.53 -1.50 25.86
C THR A 136 3.76 -2.35 26.14
N MET A 137 4.23 -3.13 25.16
CA MET A 137 5.44 -3.95 25.30
C MET A 137 6.71 -3.10 25.46
N GLU A 138 6.83 -2.01 24.70
CA GLU A 138 7.95 -1.07 24.85
C GLU A 138 7.97 -0.46 26.25
N HIS A 139 6.82 -0.03 26.75
CA HIS A 139 6.72 0.53 28.11
C HIS A 139 7.04 -0.52 29.19
N ALA A 140 6.61 -1.77 28.98
CA ALA A 140 6.89 -2.88 29.90
C ALA A 140 8.37 -3.33 29.89
N SER A 141 9.16 -2.95 28.89
CA SER A 141 10.58 -3.32 28.81
C SER A 141 11.43 -2.74 29.94
N GLY A 142 10.98 -1.69 30.63
CA GLY A 142 11.74 -1.01 31.70
C GLY A 142 12.95 -0.19 31.20
N THR A 143 13.24 -0.25 29.91
CA THR A 143 14.27 0.56 29.23
C THR A 143 13.74 1.99 29.02
N LYS A 144 14.63 2.98 28.95
CA LYS A 144 14.24 4.35 28.58
C LYS A 144 13.57 4.33 27.21
N LEU A 145 12.43 5.03 27.09
CA LEU A 145 11.58 5.02 25.90
C LEU A 145 12.37 5.33 24.62
N ASN A 146 13.26 6.33 24.65
CA ASN A 146 14.09 6.68 23.50
C ASN A 146 14.96 5.51 23.00
N ILE A 147 15.56 4.75 23.91
CA ILE A 147 16.40 3.59 23.55
C ILE A 147 15.53 2.46 23.04
N SER A 148 14.39 2.17 23.70
CA SER A 148 13.48 1.12 23.23
C SER A 148 12.93 1.42 21.84
N SER A 149 12.55 2.66 21.55
CA SER A 149 12.05 3.07 20.22
C SER A 149 13.16 2.97 19.16
N ILE A 150 14.41 3.34 19.47
CA ILE A 150 15.54 3.16 18.53
C ILE A 150 15.77 1.68 18.22
N ILE A 151 15.75 0.83 19.24
CA ILE A 151 15.93 -0.62 19.07
C ILE A 151 14.76 -1.21 18.27
N ALA A 152 13.53 -0.83 18.58
CA ALA A 152 12.33 -1.29 17.86
C ALA A 152 12.36 -0.86 16.39
N LEU A 153 12.79 0.37 16.12
CA LEU A 153 12.95 0.87 14.76
C LEU A 153 14.04 0.09 13.99
N GLY A 154 15.21 -0.08 14.61
CA GLY A 154 16.33 -0.84 14.00
C GLY A 154 15.95 -2.28 13.71
N LEU A 155 15.27 -2.95 14.65
CA LEU A 155 14.76 -4.30 14.46
C LEU A 155 13.71 -4.34 13.34
N GLY A 156 12.77 -3.39 13.33
CA GLY A 156 11.72 -3.32 12.32
C GLY A 156 12.29 -3.22 10.89
N TYR A 157 13.22 -2.27 10.67
CA TYR A 157 13.87 -2.12 9.37
C TYR A 157 14.75 -3.33 9.01
N THR A 158 15.40 -3.96 9.98
CA THR A 158 16.17 -5.20 9.74
C THR A 158 15.26 -6.32 9.23
N VAL A 159 14.10 -6.53 9.88
CA VAL A 159 13.13 -7.54 9.45
C VAL A 159 12.55 -7.21 8.07
N LEU A 160 12.23 -5.95 7.80
CA LEU A 160 11.80 -5.52 6.46
C LEU A 160 12.86 -5.85 5.40
N CYS A 161 14.13 -5.49 5.63
CA CYS A 161 15.22 -5.81 4.71
C CYS A 161 15.36 -7.32 4.47
N ILE A 162 15.27 -8.14 5.52
CA ILE A 162 15.29 -9.60 5.39
C ILE A 162 14.12 -10.09 4.54
N CYS A 163 12.91 -9.59 4.79
CA CYS A 163 11.73 -9.93 4.01
C CYS A 163 11.87 -9.55 2.54
N TYR A 164 12.43 -8.38 2.23
CA TYR A 164 12.71 -7.94 0.85
C TYR A 164 13.73 -8.85 0.15
N CYS A 165 14.86 -9.14 0.82
CA CYS A 165 15.86 -10.06 0.27
C CYS A 165 15.27 -11.46 0.04
N LEU A 166 14.43 -11.93 0.95
CA LEU A 166 13.78 -13.23 0.85
C LEU A 166 12.73 -13.26 -0.27
N SER A 167 11.93 -12.21 -0.43
CA SER A 167 10.95 -12.13 -1.51
C SER A 167 11.60 -12.13 -2.88
N GLU A 168 12.69 -11.38 -3.05
CA GLU A 168 13.49 -11.37 -4.29
C GLU A 168 14.15 -12.73 -4.54
N TYR A 169 14.66 -13.38 -3.50
CA TYR A 169 15.24 -14.71 -3.65
C TYR A 169 14.19 -15.75 -4.07
N ILE A 170 13.01 -15.74 -3.43
CA ILE A 170 11.91 -16.67 -3.74
C ILE A 170 11.39 -16.45 -5.17
N SER A 171 11.30 -15.19 -5.64
CA SER A 171 10.79 -14.86 -6.98
C SER A 171 11.65 -15.47 -8.12
N THR A 172 12.93 -15.80 -7.85
CA THR A 172 13.81 -16.45 -8.82
C THR A 172 13.45 -17.91 -9.10
N PHE A 173 12.75 -18.60 -8.19
CA PHE A 173 12.40 -20.00 -8.36
C PHE A 173 11.03 -20.15 -9.02
N LYS A 174 10.99 -20.76 -10.21
CA LYS A 174 9.74 -21.27 -10.81
C LYS A 174 9.28 -22.52 -10.02
N LEU A 175 8.58 -22.29 -8.91
CA LEU A 175 7.98 -23.36 -8.12
C LEU A 175 6.74 -23.91 -8.84
N ASN A 176 6.90 -25.01 -9.56
CA ASN A 176 5.80 -25.81 -10.13
C ASN A 176 5.14 -26.72 -9.08
N LEU A 177 5.01 -26.26 -7.83
CA LEU A 177 4.37 -27.03 -6.78
C LEU A 177 2.85 -26.83 -6.89
N PRO A 178 2.00 -27.87 -6.71
CA PRO A 178 0.58 -27.65 -6.54
C PRO A 178 0.38 -26.62 -5.42
N TYR A 179 -0.38 -25.57 -5.72
CA TYR A 179 -0.69 -24.45 -4.80
C TYR A 179 -1.48 -24.98 -3.60
N SER A 180 -0.75 -25.58 -2.66
CA SER A 180 -1.29 -26.29 -1.52
C SER A 180 -1.74 -25.32 -0.44
N LEU A 181 -2.57 -25.80 0.49
CA LEU A 181 -2.98 -25.01 1.65
C LEU A 181 -1.78 -24.50 2.45
N LEU A 182 -0.67 -25.23 2.46
CA LEU A 182 0.58 -24.83 3.12
C LEU A 182 1.18 -23.57 2.48
N MET A 183 1.26 -23.51 1.15
CA MET A 183 1.81 -22.33 0.47
C MET A 183 0.95 -21.08 0.71
N ARG A 184 -0.38 -21.26 0.72
CA ARG A 184 -1.30 -20.17 1.09
C ARG A 184 -1.08 -19.70 2.52
N ALA A 185 -0.92 -20.63 3.46
CA ALA A 185 -0.68 -20.30 4.86
C ALA A 185 0.65 -19.55 5.03
N LEU A 186 1.72 -19.97 4.35
CA LEU A 186 3.02 -19.31 4.38
C LEU A 186 2.95 -17.87 3.83
N GLU A 187 2.23 -17.66 2.72
CA GLU A 187 2.01 -16.33 2.16
C GLU A 187 1.29 -15.41 3.15
N GLN A 188 0.24 -15.91 3.82
CA GLN A 188 -0.49 -15.14 4.82
C GLN A 188 0.36 -14.83 6.07
N ILE A 189 1.20 -15.78 6.51
CA ILE A 189 2.15 -15.56 7.61
C ILE A 189 3.15 -14.46 7.25
N PHE A 190 3.69 -14.50 6.04
CA PHE A 190 4.64 -13.51 5.56
C PHE A 190 4.02 -12.10 5.51
N VAL A 191 2.84 -11.97 4.92
CA VAL A 191 2.08 -10.70 4.87
C VAL A 191 1.74 -10.19 6.28
N TYR A 192 1.36 -11.09 7.19
CA TYR A 192 1.09 -10.73 8.58
C TYR A 192 2.34 -10.20 9.31
N ILE A 193 3.49 -10.84 9.15
CA ILE A 193 4.77 -10.40 9.75
C ILE A 193 5.12 -9.00 9.24
N LEU A 194 5.03 -8.78 7.92
CA LEU A 194 5.28 -7.47 7.32
C LEU A 194 4.33 -6.40 7.86
N GLY A 195 3.03 -6.70 7.92
CA GLY A 195 2.02 -5.82 8.49
C GLY A 195 2.35 -5.40 9.92
N PHE A 196 2.71 -6.39 10.74
CA PHE A 196 3.04 -6.16 12.15
C PHE A 196 4.28 -5.28 12.29
N VAL A 197 5.34 -5.59 11.54
CA VAL A 197 6.61 -4.86 11.56
C VAL A 197 6.47 -3.42 11.06
N VAL A 198 5.64 -3.19 10.04
CA VAL A 198 5.33 -1.83 9.56
C VAL A 198 4.68 -1.01 10.67
N VAL A 199 3.67 -1.54 11.35
CA VAL A 199 3.01 -0.81 12.44
C VAL A 199 3.98 -0.58 13.60
N ALA A 200 4.79 -1.57 13.97
CA ALA A 200 5.81 -1.42 15.00
C ALA A 200 6.84 -0.33 14.67
N SER A 201 7.26 -0.26 13.40
CA SER A 201 8.17 0.78 12.91
C SER A 201 7.54 2.16 13.02
N TRP A 202 6.25 2.30 12.71
CA TRP A 202 5.53 3.56 12.92
C TRP A 202 5.44 3.94 14.40
N VAL A 203 5.09 3.01 15.28
CA VAL A 203 5.05 3.29 16.74
C VAL A 203 6.37 3.91 17.19
N ALA A 204 7.50 3.31 16.80
CA ALA A 204 8.83 3.81 17.12
C ALA A 204 9.12 5.18 16.48
N ILE A 205 8.78 5.39 15.20
CA ILE A 205 8.96 6.69 14.52
C ILE A 205 8.21 7.80 15.26
N TRP A 206 6.94 7.57 15.59
CA TRP A 206 6.12 8.57 16.27
C TRP A 206 6.66 8.90 17.67
N GLN A 207 7.06 7.89 18.43
CA GLN A 207 7.70 8.13 19.74
C GLN A 207 9.01 8.91 19.63
N LEU A 208 9.84 8.60 18.63
CA LEU A 208 11.08 9.35 18.40
C LEU A 208 10.80 10.78 17.96
N MET A 209 9.77 11.02 17.15
CA MET A 209 9.32 12.36 16.82
C MET A 209 8.84 13.12 18.06
N ASP A 210 8.05 12.50 18.92
CA ASP A 210 7.58 13.11 20.17
C ASP A 210 8.75 13.47 21.12
N ILE A 211 9.85 12.71 21.07
CA ILE A 211 11.04 12.92 21.92
C ILE A 211 12.00 13.97 21.32
N TYR A 212 12.21 13.96 20.01
CA TYR A 212 13.29 14.73 19.37
C TYR A 212 12.82 15.90 18.49
N LEU A 213 11.60 15.86 17.95
CA LEU A 213 11.10 16.90 17.04
C LEU A 213 10.29 17.94 17.82
N LEU A 214 10.94 19.05 18.17
CA LEU A 214 10.32 20.19 18.86
C LEU A 214 9.43 19.75 20.05
N PRO A 215 9.99 19.03 21.05
CA PRO A 215 9.20 18.36 22.10
C PRO A 215 8.32 19.31 22.91
N ASP A 216 8.75 20.56 23.10
CA ASP A 216 8.01 21.58 23.85
C ASP A 216 6.92 22.29 23.03
N GLN A 217 6.84 22.03 21.72
CA GLN A 217 5.95 22.74 20.79
C GLN A 217 5.21 21.74 19.87
N PRO A 218 4.23 20.98 20.40
CA PRO A 218 3.59 19.88 19.66
C PRO A 218 2.88 20.34 18.38
N ILE A 219 2.30 21.54 18.37
CA ILE A 219 1.66 22.10 17.17
C ILE A 219 2.71 22.41 16.10
N ALA A 220 3.82 23.05 16.48
CA ALA A 220 4.91 23.35 15.55
C ALA A 220 5.56 22.05 15.03
N SER A 221 5.78 21.06 15.90
CA SER A 221 6.26 19.73 15.55
C SER A 221 5.38 19.06 14.50
N ALA A 222 4.06 19.05 14.71
CA ALA A 222 3.10 18.48 13.78
C ALA A 222 3.09 19.20 12.42
N LEU A 223 3.13 20.55 12.42
CA LEU A 223 3.18 21.34 11.18
C LEU A 223 4.48 21.08 10.41
N VAL A 224 5.62 21.05 11.10
CA VAL A 224 6.92 20.75 10.48
C VAL A 224 6.91 19.34 9.90
N GLY A 225 6.49 18.33 10.68
CA GLY A 225 6.39 16.96 10.21
C GLY A 225 5.49 16.82 8.98
N HIS A 226 4.34 17.49 8.97
CA HIS A 226 3.38 17.48 7.86
C HIS A 226 3.95 18.13 6.59
N PHE A 227 4.39 19.39 6.67
CA PHE A 227 4.86 20.13 5.50
C PHE A 227 6.20 19.61 4.99
N ALA A 228 7.15 19.27 5.87
CA ALA A 228 8.40 18.65 5.45
C ALA A 228 8.14 17.29 4.80
N GLY A 229 7.26 16.47 5.37
CA GLY A 229 6.87 15.18 4.81
C GLY A 229 6.27 15.30 3.41
N ILE A 230 5.35 16.23 3.19
CA ILE A 230 4.75 16.49 1.87
C ILE A 230 5.79 16.95 0.85
N VAL A 231 6.67 17.87 1.24
CA VAL A 231 7.74 18.36 0.36
C VAL A 231 8.65 17.20 -0.05
N VAL A 232 9.05 16.33 0.90
CA VAL A 232 9.84 15.13 0.61
C VAL A 232 9.08 14.20 -0.34
N LEU A 233 7.82 13.85 -0.03
CA LEU A 233 7.03 12.96 -0.90
C LEU A 233 6.88 13.53 -2.31
N TYR A 234 6.66 14.84 -2.44
CA TYR A 234 6.56 15.50 -3.74
C TYR A 234 7.87 15.44 -4.53
N LEU A 235 8.99 15.80 -3.89
CA LEU A 235 10.32 15.79 -4.52
C LEU A 235 10.73 14.38 -4.99
N PHE A 236 10.37 13.36 -4.22
CA PHE A 236 10.64 11.96 -4.54
C PHE A 236 9.53 11.27 -5.35
N GLN A 237 8.51 12.02 -5.81
CA GLN A 237 7.42 11.50 -6.65
C GLN A 237 6.67 10.32 -6.00
N GLY A 238 6.45 10.43 -4.69
CA GLY A 238 5.78 9.44 -3.84
C GLY A 238 4.52 9.99 -3.17
N SER A 239 3.92 11.08 -3.66
CA SER A 239 2.74 11.73 -3.08
C SER A 239 1.52 10.80 -2.99
N LEU A 240 1.41 9.82 -3.90
CA LEU A 240 0.39 8.77 -3.85
C LEU A 240 0.39 7.97 -2.54
N ASN A 241 1.54 7.84 -1.88
CA ASN A 241 1.66 7.10 -0.62
C ASN A 241 1.03 7.82 0.57
N ALA A 242 0.69 9.10 0.42
CA ALA A 242 -0.11 9.82 1.41
C ALA A 242 -1.56 9.31 1.47
N ILE A 243 -2.02 8.63 0.41
CA ILE A 243 -3.30 7.93 0.36
C ILE A 243 -3.08 6.56 1.01
N ALA A 244 -3.03 6.52 2.33
CA ALA A 244 -3.02 5.27 3.08
C ALA A 244 -4.37 4.52 2.92
N PRO A 245 -4.46 3.22 3.27
CA PRO A 245 -5.73 2.58 3.57
C PRO A 245 -6.62 3.46 4.48
N PRO A 246 -7.95 3.58 4.23
CA PRO A 246 -8.75 2.83 3.25
C PRO A 246 -8.75 3.36 1.81
N GLY A 247 -8.08 4.48 1.53
CA GLY A 247 -8.04 5.09 0.20
C GLY A 247 -7.38 4.22 -0.86
N THR A 248 -6.60 3.22 -0.43
CA THR A 248 -6.04 2.16 -1.27
C THR A 248 -6.39 0.79 -0.71
N CYS A 249 -7.04 -0.05 -1.53
CA CYS A 249 -7.26 -1.46 -1.24
C CYS A 249 -6.44 -2.31 -2.21
N ARG A 250 -5.50 -3.07 -1.66
CA ARG A 250 -4.64 -4.00 -2.38
C ARG A 250 -5.13 -5.44 -2.28
N PHE A 251 -5.19 -6.07 -3.44
CA PHE A 251 -5.39 -7.50 -3.59
C PHE A 251 -4.05 -8.14 -3.92
N PRO A 252 -3.82 -9.39 -3.48
CA PRO A 252 -2.81 -10.23 -4.09
C PRO A 252 -3.29 -10.53 -5.53
N ASP A 253 -2.84 -9.77 -6.51
CA ASP A 253 -3.05 -10.01 -7.95
C ASP A 253 -1.67 -10.20 -8.60
N ASN A 254 -1.58 -11.03 -9.65
CA ASN A 254 -0.33 -11.37 -10.38
C ASN A 254 0.43 -10.16 -10.99
N GLU A 255 -0.11 -8.94 -10.90
CA GLU A 255 0.50 -7.71 -11.43
C GLU A 255 0.38 -6.56 -10.42
N VAL A 256 0.91 -6.73 -9.21
CA VAL A 256 0.97 -5.63 -8.24
C VAL A 256 2.38 -5.45 -7.66
N LEU A 257 2.96 -4.31 -8.06
CA LEU A 257 4.12 -3.54 -7.57
C LEU A 257 5.51 -3.90 -8.14
N ASP A 258 5.93 -3.10 -9.12
CA ASP A 258 7.34 -2.85 -9.45
C ASP A 258 8.10 -2.45 -8.18
N GLY A 259 8.87 -3.39 -7.64
CA GLY A 259 9.72 -3.23 -6.45
C GLY A 259 9.30 -4.07 -5.23
N PHE A 260 8.10 -4.68 -5.24
CA PHE A 260 7.73 -5.66 -4.22
C PHE A 260 6.58 -6.55 -4.74
N ASP A 261 6.95 -7.62 -5.44
CA ASP A 261 6.02 -8.67 -5.85
C ASP A 261 5.53 -9.45 -4.61
N LEU A 262 4.40 -9.03 -4.02
CA LEU A 262 3.59 -9.88 -3.11
C LEU A 262 2.23 -10.17 -3.71
N GLY A 263 2.22 -10.47 -5.00
CA GLY A 263 1.05 -10.91 -5.72
C GLY A 263 1.41 -12.15 -6.50
N SER A 264 1.27 -13.32 -5.85
CA SER A 264 1.63 -14.64 -6.39
C SER A 264 3.14 -14.87 -6.59
N TYR A 265 3.86 -15.18 -5.51
CA TYR A 265 5.22 -15.75 -5.55
C TYR A 265 5.37 -17.01 -6.42
N LEU A 266 4.25 -17.55 -6.89
CA LEU A 266 4.14 -18.71 -7.75
C LEU A 266 3.52 -18.23 -9.07
N LYS A 267 4.37 -17.81 -10.02
CA LYS A 267 3.96 -17.55 -11.40
C LYS A 267 3.11 -18.73 -11.89
N ARG A 268 1.87 -18.44 -12.29
CA ARG A 268 0.98 -19.43 -12.90
C ARG A 268 1.62 -19.85 -14.22
N GLY A 269 1.99 -21.13 -14.36
CA GLY A 269 2.55 -21.66 -15.61
C GLY A 269 1.63 -21.52 -16.84
N SER A 270 0.39 -21.05 -16.67
CA SER A 270 -0.57 -20.78 -17.74
C SER A 270 -0.44 -19.40 -18.40
N ASP A 271 0.35 -18.48 -17.85
CA ASP A 271 0.39 -17.09 -18.35
C ASP A 271 1.37 -16.91 -19.54
N GLU A 272 2.16 -17.94 -19.88
CA GLU A 272 3.01 -17.97 -21.09
C GLU A 272 2.24 -18.36 -22.37
N GLU A 273 1.03 -18.94 -22.31
CA GLU A 273 0.35 -19.45 -23.52
C GLU A 273 -0.48 -18.40 -24.27
N ASN A 274 -0.61 -17.17 -23.74
CA ASN A 274 -1.31 -16.06 -24.42
C ASN A 274 -0.42 -14.88 -24.81
N THR A 275 0.90 -14.99 -24.62
CA THR A 275 1.86 -14.07 -25.24
C THR A 275 2.43 -14.70 -26.50
N THR A 276 1.56 -14.93 -27.49
CA THR A 276 2.05 -14.93 -28.87
C THR A 276 2.72 -13.57 -29.11
N PRO A 277 3.93 -13.53 -29.69
CA PRO A 277 4.46 -12.27 -30.18
C PRO A 277 3.44 -11.76 -31.19
N ARG A 278 2.93 -10.54 -31.00
CA ARG A 278 2.32 -9.80 -32.10
C ARG A 278 3.40 -9.72 -33.17
N SER A 279 3.34 -10.61 -34.15
CA SER A 279 4.06 -10.43 -35.39
C SER A 279 3.67 -9.05 -35.90
N HIS A 280 4.68 -8.24 -36.19
CA HIS A 280 4.52 -7.09 -37.06
C HIS A 280 3.78 -7.57 -38.31
N VAL A 281 2.50 -7.21 -38.40
CA VAL A 281 1.79 -7.25 -39.67
C VAL A 281 2.38 -6.07 -40.44
N ASP A 282 3.30 -6.38 -41.34
CA ASP A 282 3.70 -5.47 -42.42
C ASP A 282 2.41 -5.09 -43.18
N GLU A 283 1.99 -3.84 -43.03
CA GLU A 283 0.87 -3.22 -43.76
C GLU A 283 1.08 -3.20 -45.29
N THR A 284 2.20 -3.73 -45.78
CA THR A 284 2.56 -3.80 -47.20
C THR A 284 2.04 -5.02 -47.95
N THR A 285 1.39 -6.00 -47.29
CA THR A 285 0.93 -7.25 -47.96
C THR A 285 -0.57 -7.28 -48.30
N ILE A 286 -1.37 -6.32 -47.83
CA ILE A 286 -2.82 -6.30 -48.12
C ILE A 286 -3.15 -5.56 -49.44
N LEU A 287 -2.22 -4.76 -49.99
CA LEU A 287 -2.47 -4.02 -51.23
C LEU A 287 -2.22 -4.81 -52.53
N THR A 288 -1.53 -5.95 -52.48
CA THR A 288 -1.13 -6.69 -53.70
C THR A 288 -2.13 -7.79 -54.11
N THR A 289 -3.07 -8.16 -53.25
CA THR A 289 -4.04 -9.25 -53.52
C THR A 289 -5.41 -8.75 -54.00
N MET A 290 -5.59 -7.44 -54.22
CA MET A 290 -6.83 -6.85 -54.74
C MET A 290 -6.75 -6.32 -56.19
N ILE A 291 -5.68 -6.61 -56.94
CA ILE A 291 -5.52 -6.15 -58.35
C ILE A 291 -5.46 -7.30 -59.38
N THR A 292 -5.65 -8.57 -59.01
CA THR A 292 -5.63 -9.71 -59.98
C THR A 292 -6.94 -10.51 -60.05
N SER A 293 -8.08 -9.86 -59.86
CA SER A 293 -9.38 -10.44 -60.23
C SER A 293 -10.33 -9.41 -60.87
N VAL A 294 -9.96 -8.92 -62.05
CA VAL A 294 -10.85 -8.58 -63.18
C VAL A 294 -10.09 -8.88 -64.46
#